data_AF-A0A1F4CPK0-F1
#
_entry.id   AF-A0A1F4CPK0-F1
#
_cell.length_a   1.000
_cell.length_b   1.000
_cell.length_c   1.000
_cell.angle_alpha   90.00
_cell.angle_beta   90.00
_cell.angle_gamma   90.00
#
_symmetry.space_group_name_H-M   'P 1'
#
loop_
_entity.id
_entity.type
_entity.pdbx_description
1 polymer ?
#
loop_
_entity_poly.entity_id
_entity_poly.type
_entity_poly.pdbx_seq_one_letter_code
_entity_poly.pdbx_strand_id
1 'polypeptide(L)'
;MPQVVYSALELARVGLNEDAAEARGLEPAVGFTAFDASPAALSQGDARGFVRVVADMESGGLLGAEIVGGDAGELIQVLGLEFGSADALRHLAA
;
A
#
# COMPACT_ATOMS: atom_id res chain seq x y z
N MET A 1 2.26 12.88 -0.68
CA MET A 1 1.49 13.04 0.57
C MET A 1 0.35 12.03 0.57
N PRO A 2 0.17 11.26 1.65
CA PRO A 2 -0.95 10.33 1.79
C PRO A 2 -2.31 11.03 1.80
N GLN A 3 -3.34 10.33 1.36
CA GLN A 3 -4.75 10.74 1.44
C GLN A 3 -5.50 9.68 2.25
N VAL A 4 -6.34 10.11 3.19
CA VAL A 4 -7.04 9.21 4.12
C VAL A 4 -8.51 9.62 4.23
N VAL A 5 -9.38 8.62 4.28
CA VAL A 5 -10.81 8.76 4.55
C VAL A 5 -11.16 7.88 5.76
N TYR A 6 -11.52 8.53 6.87
CA TYR A 6 -11.90 7.88 8.13
C TYR A 6 -13.39 7.53 8.13
N SER A 7 -13.75 6.45 7.43
CA SER A 7 -15.12 5.93 7.38
C SER A 7 -15.26 4.66 8.25
N ALA A 8 -16.43 4.03 8.26
CA ALA A 8 -16.65 2.76 8.98
C ALA A 8 -15.68 1.63 8.53
N LEU A 9 -15.12 1.77 7.33
CA LEU A 9 -13.93 1.08 6.89
C LEU A 9 -12.95 2.16 6.42
N GLU A 10 -11.78 2.26 7.03
CA GLU A 10 -10.83 3.29 6.62
C GLU A 10 -10.26 3.00 5.23
N LEU A 11 -9.96 4.07 4.50
CA LEU A 11 -9.37 4.03 3.18
C LEU A 11 -8.17 4.96 3.20
N ALA A 12 -7.02 4.48 2.77
CA ALA A 12 -5.82 5.28 2.68
C ALA A 12 -5.06 4.98 1.39
N ARG A 13 -4.45 6.01 0.80
CA ARG A 13 -3.61 5.85 -0.40
C ARG A 13 -2.46 6.83 -0.45
N VAL A 14 -1.41 6.46 -1.18
CA VAL A 14 -0.31 7.34 -1.58
C VAL A 14 0.10 6.99 -3.01
N GLY A 15 0.48 7.99 -3.81
CA GLY A 15 1.02 7.73 -5.15
C GLY A 15 0.01 7.23 -6.18
N LEU A 16 0.52 6.42 -7.11
CA LEU A 16 -0.18 5.88 -8.28
C LEU A 16 -0.81 4.52 -7.99
N ASN A 17 -1.93 4.24 -8.66
CA ASN A 17 -2.40 2.88 -8.84
C ASN A 17 -1.78 2.30 -10.14
N GLU A 18 -2.00 1.01 -10.39
CA GLU A 18 -1.49 0.27 -11.56
C GLU A 18 -1.84 0.98 -12.88
N ASP A 19 -3.13 1.22 -13.14
CA ASP A 19 -3.60 1.91 -14.35
C ASP A 19 -2.91 3.28 -14.56
N ALA A 20 -2.73 4.07 -13.50
CA ALA A 20 -2.09 5.38 -13.60
C ALA A 20 -0.56 5.30 -13.79
N ALA A 21 0.07 4.22 -13.32
CA ALA A 21 1.48 3.95 -13.57
C ALA A 21 1.69 3.52 -15.04
N GLU A 22 0.87 2.59 -15.52
CA GLU A 22 0.89 2.15 -16.93
C GLU A 22 0.59 3.31 -17.89
N ALA A 23 -0.40 4.16 -17.57
CA ALA A 23 -0.72 5.34 -18.37
C ALA A 23 0.43 6.37 -18.44
N ARG A 24 1.41 6.29 -17.54
CA ARG A 24 2.64 7.10 -17.56
C ARG A 24 3.82 6.40 -18.25
N GLY A 25 3.60 5.21 -18.82
CA GLY A 25 4.63 4.42 -19.49
C GLY A 25 5.61 3.74 -18.53
N LEU A 26 5.22 3.55 -17.27
CA LEU A 26 5.99 2.75 -16.31
C LEU A 26 5.62 1.28 -16.44
N GLU A 27 6.52 0.39 -16.01
CA GLU A 27 6.27 -1.05 -15.88
C GLU A 27 6.05 -1.39 -14.39
N PRO A 28 4.80 -1.33 -13.89
CA PRO A 28 4.54 -1.60 -12.48
C PRO A 28 4.54 -3.09 -12.15
N ALA A 29 5.02 -3.43 -10.96
CA ALA A 29 4.75 -4.67 -10.26
C ALA A 29 3.75 -4.42 -9.13
N VAL A 30 2.73 -5.28 -9.00
CA VAL A 30 1.69 -5.15 -7.98
C VAL A 30 1.81 -6.24 -6.92
N GLY A 31 1.96 -5.81 -5.67
CA GLY A 31 1.84 -6.66 -4.49
C GLY A 31 0.46 -6.49 -3.86
N PHE A 32 -0.17 -7.60 -3.44
CA PHE A 32 -1.48 -7.59 -2.81
C PHE A 32 -1.55 -8.60 -1.66
N THR A 33 -2.15 -8.20 -0.54
CA THR A 33 -2.49 -9.12 0.54
C THR A 33 -3.78 -8.69 1.23
N ALA A 34 -4.61 -9.65 1.58
CA ALA A 34 -5.86 -9.41 2.31
C ALA A 34 -5.61 -9.48 3.84
N PHE A 35 -6.40 -8.73 4.61
CA PHE A 35 -6.28 -8.72 6.08
C PHE A 35 -6.69 -10.05 6.71
N ASP A 36 -7.49 -10.87 6.04
CA ASP A 36 -7.83 -12.23 6.48
C ASP A 36 -6.65 -13.21 6.46
N ALA A 37 -5.57 -12.87 5.78
CA ALA A 37 -4.30 -13.59 5.84
C ALA A 37 -3.39 -13.11 6.99
N SER A 38 -3.74 -12.02 7.69
CA SER A 38 -2.95 -11.45 8.80
C SER A 38 -3.37 -12.06 10.14
N PRO A 39 -2.48 -12.80 10.84
CA PRO A 39 -2.79 -13.33 12.17
C PRO A 39 -3.12 -12.23 13.20
N ALA A 40 -2.49 -11.06 13.06
CA ALA A 40 -2.76 -9.90 13.91
C ALA A 40 -4.19 -9.39 13.69
N ALA A 41 -4.60 -9.17 12.43
CA ALA A 41 -5.94 -8.71 12.10
C ALA A 41 -7.03 -9.72 12.52
N LEU A 42 -6.78 -11.02 12.31
CA LEU A 42 -7.64 -12.10 12.79
C LEU A 42 -7.79 -12.08 14.32
N SER A 43 -6.69 -11.88 15.04
CA SER A 43 -6.70 -11.85 16.52
C SER A 43 -7.44 -10.63 17.08
N GLN A 44 -7.46 -9.51 16.36
CA GLN A 44 -8.24 -8.31 16.72
C GLN A 44 -9.71 -8.39 16.27
N GLY A 45 -10.09 -9.41 15.51
CA GLY A 45 -11.43 -9.52 14.92
C GLY A 45 -11.70 -8.49 13.81
N ASP A 46 -10.66 -7.86 13.25
CA ASP A 46 -10.76 -6.85 12.20
C ASP A 46 -10.03 -7.27 10.91
N ALA A 47 -10.47 -8.41 10.37
CA ALA A 47 -9.88 -9.03 9.19
C ALA A 47 -10.43 -8.52 7.85
N ARG A 48 -11.25 -7.45 7.86
CA ARG A 48 -11.86 -6.92 6.64
C ARG A 48 -10.91 -5.92 5.98
N GLY A 49 -10.59 -6.16 4.72
CA GLY A 49 -9.79 -5.22 3.93
C GLY A 49 -8.55 -5.83 3.30
N PHE A 50 -7.66 -4.98 2.81
CA PHE A 50 -6.47 -5.38 2.07
C PHE A 50 -5.41 -4.28 2.04
N VAL A 51 -4.19 -4.68 1.67
CA VAL A 51 -3.10 -3.79 1.26
C VAL A 51 -2.75 -4.10 -0.19
N ARG A 52 -2.57 -3.05 -0.97
CA ARG A 52 -2.02 -3.09 -2.33
C ARG A 52 -0.82 -2.16 -2.41
N VAL A 53 0.28 -2.65 -2.97
CA VAL A 53 1.50 -1.89 -3.22
C VAL A 53 1.80 -1.94 -4.71
N VAL A 54 2.16 -0.80 -5.29
CA VAL A 54 2.57 -0.66 -6.68
C VAL A 54 4.02 -0.18 -6.68
N ALA A 55 4.91 -0.95 -7.28
CA ALA A 55 6.33 -0.65 -7.35
C ALA A 55 6.81 -0.66 -8.81
N ASP A 56 7.91 0.02 -9.06
CA ASP A 56 8.60 -0.04 -10.34
C ASP A 56 9.32 -1.38 -10.48
N MET A 57 9.09 -2.10 -11.58
CA MET A 57 9.58 -3.47 -11.74
C MET A 57 11.11 -3.56 -11.85
N GLU A 58 11.75 -2.52 -12.39
CA GLU A 58 13.21 -2.50 -12.60
C GLU A 58 13.96 -2.09 -11.33
N SER A 59 13.55 -1.00 -10.70
CA SER A 59 14.24 -0.43 -9.54
C SER A 59 13.77 -1.00 -8.20
N GLY A 60 12.52 -1.44 -8.11
CA GLY A 60 11.88 -1.76 -6.82
C GLY A 60 11.44 -0.51 -6.04
N GLY A 61 11.42 0.66 -6.67
CA GLY A 61 10.96 1.90 -6.07
C GLY A 61 9.45 1.93 -5.89
N LEU A 62 8.97 2.53 -4.80
CA LEU A 62 7.53 2.58 -4.48
C LEU A 62 6.81 3.64 -5.33
N LEU A 63 5.94 3.20 -6.25
CA LEU A 63 5.13 4.05 -7.12
C LEU A 63 3.79 4.45 -6.48
N GLY A 64 3.28 3.64 -5.55
CA GLY A 64 2.09 3.96 -4.78
C GLY A 64 1.61 2.79 -3.93
N ALA A 65 0.63 3.06 -3.08
CA ALA A 65 0.02 2.05 -2.24
C ALA A 65 -1.39 2.46 -1.83
N GLU A 66 -2.20 1.46 -1.50
CA GLU A 66 -3.57 1.60 -1.04
C GLU A 66 -3.83 0.61 0.09
N ILE A 67 -4.51 1.07 1.13
CA ILE A 67 -4.90 0.29 2.29
C ILE A 67 -6.39 0.53 2.52
N VAL A 68 -7.11 -0.56 2.71
CA VAL A 68 -8.52 -0.56 3.09
C VAL A 68 -8.64 -1.46 4.30
N GLY A 69 -9.22 -1.01 5.41
CA GLY A 69 -9.33 -1.81 6.63
C GLY A 69 -9.07 -1.03 7.91
N GLY A 70 -8.99 -1.74 9.04
CA GLY A 70 -8.57 -1.17 10.31
C GLY A 70 -7.22 -0.47 10.23
N ASP A 71 -7.10 0.67 10.90
CA ASP A 71 -5.87 1.46 11.01
C ASP A 71 -5.24 1.90 9.68
N ALA A 72 -6.00 1.95 8.57
CA ALA A 72 -5.47 2.30 7.26
C ALA A 72 -4.78 3.68 7.25
N GLY A 73 -5.33 4.65 8.00
CA GLY A 73 -4.75 5.99 8.13
C GLY A 73 -3.37 6.04 8.81
N GLU A 74 -3.10 5.10 9.72
CA GLU A 74 -1.81 4.98 10.41
C GLU A 74 -0.83 4.14 9.58
N LEU A 75 -1.29 3.00 9.05
CA LEU A 75 -0.45 2.10 8.25
C LEU A 75 0.10 2.78 6.98
N ILE A 76 -0.68 3.66 6.34
CA ILE A 76 -0.23 4.36 5.13
C ILE A 76 0.94 5.31 5.39
N GLN A 77 1.18 5.74 6.65
CA GLN A 77 2.27 6.66 6.95
C GLN A 77 3.63 6.01 6.70
N VAL A 78 3.78 4.71 6.99
CA VAL A 78 5.00 3.94 6.71
C VAL A 78 5.29 3.93 5.20
N LEU A 79 4.27 3.67 4.38
CA LEU A 79 4.40 3.70 2.91
C LEU A 79 4.61 5.12 2.38
N GLY A 80 4.05 6.13 3.05
CA GLY A 80 4.27 7.54 2.74
C GLY A 80 5.71 8.00 2.97
N LEU A 81 6.42 7.44 3.95
CA LEU A 81 7.83 7.72 4.21
C LEU A 81 8.77 7.14 3.14
N GLU A 82 8.46 5.94 2.65
CA GLU A 82 9.24 5.27 1.59
C GLU A 82 8.84 5.72 0.17
N PHE A 83 7.76 6.50 0.03
CA PHE A 83 7.28 6.94 -1.27
C PHE A 83 8.32 7.80 -2.01
N GLY A 84 8.73 7.34 -3.20
CA GLY A 84 9.80 7.97 -3.99
C GLY A 84 11.22 7.47 -3.65
N SER A 85 11.37 6.55 -2.69
CA SER A 85 12.63 5.84 -2.47
C SER A 85 12.83 4.77 -3.55
N ALA A 86 14.03 4.73 -4.13
CA ALA A 86 14.37 3.78 -5.20
C ALA A 86 14.51 2.33 -4.70
N ASP A 87 14.81 2.13 -3.41
CA ASP A 87 14.98 0.82 -2.78
C ASP A 87 13.84 0.48 -1.79
N ALA A 88 12.70 1.18 -1.89
CA ALA A 88 11.60 1.08 -0.94
C ALA A 88 11.18 -0.36 -0.61
N LEU A 89 11.07 -1.23 -1.62
CA LEU A 89 10.67 -2.63 -1.39
C LEU A 89 11.69 -3.42 -0.56
N ARG A 90 12.99 -3.12 -0.65
CA ARG A 90 14.01 -3.79 0.16
C ARG A 90 13.86 -3.44 1.64
N HIS A 91 13.54 -2.19 1.95
CA HIS A 91 13.32 -1.76 3.33
C HIS A 91 11.99 -2.28 3.90
N LEU A 92 10.93 -2.29 3.08
CA LEU A 92 9.61 -2.73 3.52
C LEU A 92 9.49 -4.25 3.68
N ALA A 93 10.33 -5.03 2.99
CA ALA A 93 10.32 -6.49 3.06
C ALA A 93 11.33 -7.09 4.06
N ALA A 94 12.12 -6.24 4.75
CA ALA A 94 13.11 -6.65 5.76
C ALA A 94 12.46 -6.83 7.14
#